data_AF-A0A4V6M183-F1
#
_entry.id   AF-A0A4V6M183-F1
#
_cell.length_a   1.000
_cell.length_b   1.000
_cell.length_c   1.000
_cell.angle_alpha   90.00
_cell.angle_beta   90.00
_cell.angle_gamma   90.00
#
_symmetry.space_group_name_H-M   'P 1'
#
loop_
_entity.id
_entity.type
_entity.pdbx_description
1 polymer ?
#
loop_
_entity_poly.entity_id
_entity_poly.type
_entity_poly.pdbx_seq_one_letter_code
_entity_poly.pdbx_strand_id
1 'polypeptide(L)' 'MTDRAFVDLVARMRERQRRYFRDRSATTLDECKALEREVDRAVLERSGKATPSMFDDGDGS' A
#
# COMPACT_ATOMS: atom_id res chain seq x y z
N MET A 1 3.91 7.47 12.82
CA MET A 1 5.00 7.70 11.83
C MET A 1 5.25 9.21 11.61
N THR A 2 6.44 9.68 11.21
CA THR A 2 6.70 11.10 10.88
C THR A 2 6.25 11.47 9.45
N ASP A 3 6.06 12.76 9.16
CA ASP A 3 5.71 13.26 7.81
C ASP A 3 6.73 12.89 6.76
N ARG A 4 8.02 12.99 7.11
CA ARG A 4 9.10 12.59 6.20
C ARG A 4 9.02 11.10 5.88
N ALA A 5 8.83 10.26 6.89
CA ALA A 5 8.73 8.81 6.70
C ALA A 5 7.52 8.42 5.83
N PHE A 6 6.39 9.14 5.96
CA PHE A 6 5.23 8.92 5.09
C PHE A 6 5.51 9.26 3.64
N VAL A 7 6.13 10.42 3.38
CA VAL A 7 6.50 10.83 2.02
C VAL A 7 7.46 9.83 1.39
N ASP A 8 8.46 9.38 2.15
CA ASP A 8 9.43 8.38 1.67
C ASP A 8 8.76 7.02 1.38
N LEU A 9 7.78 6.61 2.19
CA LEU A 9 6.98 5.40 1.96
C LEU A 9 6.15 5.50 0.67
N VAL A 10 5.46 6.63 0.46
CA VAL A 10 4.67 6.87 -0.76
C VAL A 10 5.58 6.93 -2.00
N ALA A 11 6.75 7.55 -1.89
CA ALA A 11 7.72 7.60 -2.98
C ALA A 11 8.19 6.19 -3.40
N ARG A 12 8.47 5.31 -2.43
CA ARG A 12 8.82 3.90 -2.67
C ARG A 12 7.67 3.14 -3.34
N MET A 13 6.44 3.31 -2.88
CA MET A 13 5.25 2.72 -3.51
C MET A 13 5.15 3.12 -4.99
N ARG A 14 5.30 4.42 -5.30
CA ARG A 14 5.25 4.93 -6.67
C ARG A 14 6.39 4.44 -7.55
N GLU A 15 7.57 4.23 -6.98
CA GLU A 15 8.69 3.63 -7.72
C GLU A 15 8.41 2.16 -8.06
N ARG A 16 7.91 1.37 -7.12
CA ARG A 16 7.55 -0.04 -7.36
C ARG A 16 6.40 -0.19 -8.35
N GLN A 17 5.36 0.63 -8.25
CA GLN A 17 4.27 0.66 -9.23
C GLN A 17 4.79 0.96 -10.65
N ARG A 18 5.67 1.97 -10.79
CA ARG A 18 6.33 2.27 -12.08
C ARG A 18 7.12 1.09 -12.62
N ARG A 19 7.82 0.34 -11.77
CA ARG A 19 8.52 -0.88 -12.15
C ARG A 19 7.55 -1.98 -12.58
N TYR A 20 6.46 -2.18 -11.86
CA TYR A 20 5.44 -3.16 -12.21
C TYR A 20 4.82 -2.87 -13.59
N PHE A 21 4.55 -1.61 -13.91
CA PHE A 21 4.05 -1.25 -15.25
C PHE A 21 5.00 -1.64 -16.38
N ARG A 22 6.32 -1.66 -16.13
CA ARG A 22 7.33 -2.09 -17.10
C ARG A 22 7.48 -3.60 -17.15
N ASP A 23 7.66 -4.22 -16.00
CA ASP A 23 8.11 -5.61 -15.91
C ASP A 23 6.94 -6.61 -15.86
N ARG A 24 5.75 -6.15 -15.44
CA ARG A 24 4.54 -6.95 -15.15
C ARG A 24 4.80 -8.23 -14.35
N SER A 25 5.84 -8.21 -13.54
CA SER A 25 6.28 -9.34 -12.73
C SER A 25 5.34 -9.53 -11.53
N ALA A 26 4.95 -10.79 -11.28
CA ALA A 26 4.16 -11.17 -10.11
C ALA A 26 4.85 -10.75 -8.80
N THR A 27 6.16 -10.92 -8.70
CA THR A 27 6.95 -10.47 -7.53
C THR A 27 6.86 -8.97 -7.33
N THR A 28 6.91 -8.18 -8.42
CA THR A 28 6.78 -6.72 -8.31
C THR A 28 5.35 -6.31 -7.95
N LEU A 29 4.34 -7.06 -8.38
CA LEU A 29 2.95 -6.86 -7.97
C LEU A 29 2.76 -7.09 -6.47
N ASP A 30 3.33 -8.16 -5.92
CA ASP A 30 3.25 -8.45 -4.49
C ASP A 30 3.95 -7.39 -3.64
N GLU A 31 5.11 -6.90 -4.09
CA GLU A 31 5.79 -5.75 -3.47
C GLU A 31 4.92 -4.47 -3.51
N CYS A 32 4.20 -4.22 -4.61
CA CYS A 32 3.29 -3.08 -4.70
C CYS A 32 2.13 -3.20 -3.69
N LYS A 33 1.49 -4.37 -3.62
CA LYS A 33 0.39 -4.64 -2.67
C LYS A 33 0.83 -4.48 -1.22
N ALA A 34 2.04 -4.93 -0.88
CA ALA A 34 2.59 -4.78 0.46
C ALA A 34 2.77 -3.30 0.84
N LEU A 35 3.31 -2.49 -0.08
CA LEU A 35 3.50 -1.05 0.11
C LEU A 35 2.17 -0.30 0.17
N GLU A 36 1.17 -0.67 -0.64
CA GLU A 36 -0.18 -0.10 -0.58
C GLU A 36 -0.80 -0.31 0.80
N ARG A 37 -0.76 -1.54 1.34
CA ARG A 37 -1.25 -1.85 2.70
C ARG A 37 -0.52 -1.07 3.80
N GLU A 38 0.76 -0.78 3.61
CA GLU A 38 1.54 0.02 4.56
C GLU A 38 1.12 1.50 4.49
N VAL A 39 0.94 2.05 3.29
CA VAL A 39 0.44 3.41 3.06
C VAL A 39 -0.98 3.57 3.61
N ASP A 40 -1.87 2.60 3.39
CA ASP A 40 -3.24 2.66 3.89
C ASP A 40 -3.30 2.68 5.41
N ARG A 41 -2.52 1.81 6.07
CA ARG A 41 -2.38 1.83 7.55
C ARG A 41 -1.87 3.18 8.04
N ALA A 42 -0.88 3.74 7.35
CA ALA A 42 -0.32 5.05 7.62
C ALA A 42 -1.35 6.20 7.46
N VAL A 43 -2.20 6.13 6.42
CA VAL A 43 -3.29 7.09 6.18
C VAL A 43 -4.36 6.98 7.27
N LEU A 44 -4.72 5.76 7.68
CA LEU A 44 -5.69 5.52 8.75
C LEU A 44 -5.18 6.07 10.10
N GLU A 45 -3.93 5.78 10.47
CA GLU A 45 -3.29 6.33 11.67
C GLU A 45 -3.32 7.87 11.68
N ARG A 46 -3.05 8.49 10.53
CA ARG A 46 -3.02 9.96 10.37
C ARG A 46 -4.40 10.62 10.34
N SER A 47 -5.42 9.91 9.86
CA SER A 47 -6.77 10.46 9.69
C SER A 47 -7.65 10.32 10.93
N GLY A 48 -7.17 9.63 11.98
CA GLY A 48 -7.90 9.41 13.23
C GLY A 48 -9.18 8.58 13.06
N LYS A 49 -9.39 7.96 11.90
CA LYS A 49 -10.51 7.09 11.63
C LYS A 49 -10.16 5.67 12.05
N ALA A 50 -10.93 5.11 12.99
CA ALA A 50 -10.90 3.68 13.28
C ALA A 50 -11.17 2.90 11.98
N THR A 51 -10.41 1.82 11.78
CA THR A 51 -10.40 0.98 10.58
C THR A 51 -11.83 0.69 10.07
N PRO A 52 -12.25 1.18 8.90
CA PRO A 52 -13.31 0.49 8.19
C PRO A 52 -12.71 -0.82 7.71
N SER A 53 -13.17 -1.93 8.31
CA SER A 53 -12.95 -3.27 7.78
C SER A 53 -13.52 -3.31 6.35
N MET A 54 -12.69 -3.05 5.35
CA MET A 54 -13.13 -2.99 3.94
C MET A 54 -12.45 -4.06 3.06
N PHE A 55 -11.63 -4.92 3.66
CA PHE A 55 -11.18 -6.17 3.05
C PHE A 55 -11.57 -7.33 3.97
N ASP A 56 -12.89 -7.57 4.05
CA ASP A 56 -13.38 -8.93 4.16
C ASP A 56 -13.20 -9.50 2.75
N ASP A 57 -12.09 -10.20 2.54
CA ASP A 57 -11.87 -10.97 1.33
C ASP A 57 -13.06 -11.94 1.20
N GLY A 58 -13.99 -11.60 0.31
CA GLY A 58 -15.01 -12.52 -0.17
C GLY A 58 -14.35 -13.72 -0.83
N ASP A 59 -13.99 -14.70 -0.02
CA ASP A 59 -13.82 -16.08 -0.43
C ASP A 59 -15.23 -16.63 -0.66
N GLY A 60 -15.67 -16.54 -1.90
CA GLY A 60 -16.77 -17.35 -2.38
C GLY A 60 -16.37 -18.81 -2.35
N SER A 61 -17.03 -19.59 -1.50
CA SER A 61 -17.23 -21.03 -1.63
C SER A 61 -18.54 -21.43 -0.97
#